data_AF-A0A6N7Q6J5-F1
#
_entry.id   AF-A0A6N7Q6J5-F1
#
_cell.length_a   1.000
_cell.length_b   1.000
_cell.length_c   1.000
_cell.angle_alpha   90.00
_cell.angle_beta   90.00
_cell.angle_gamma   90.00
#
_symmetry.space_group_name_H-M   'P 1'
#
loop_
_entity.id
_entity.type
_entity.pdbx_description
1 polymer ?
#
loop_
_entity_poly.entity_id
_entity_poly.type
_entity_poly.pdbx_seq_one_letter_code
_entity_poly.pdbx_strand_id
1 'polypeptide(L)'
;MRVLPLPLFALAAALFVSSPVTAQAPADAVTLDVDPPGNEKTKSPSFDEWSKATKVRLTRAGPAAAPCAAYRVREWLKIRCLGTKPHAMVVLGGDAAEVSFWIDKDERRGGEVQFPMRKGDRRVIQIWTGGLDKAGLFKAIPSLVIQEHWLEDRAAPTVTAM
;
A
#
# COMPACT_ATOMS: atom_id res chain seq x y z
N MET A 1 -33.37 -63.26 16.90
CA MET A 1 -34.47 -62.34 16.55
C MET A 1 -34.49 -61.16 17.52
N ARG A 2 -34.10 -59.96 17.07
CA ARG A 2 -34.78 -58.66 17.27
C ARG A 2 -33.81 -57.54 16.90
N VAL A 3 -34.09 -56.98 15.73
CA VAL A 3 -33.50 -55.78 15.13
C VAL A 3 -34.22 -54.58 15.74
N LEU A 4 -33.48 -53.52 16.09
CA LEU A 4 -34.03 -52.18 16.32
C LEU A 4 -33.10 -51.16 15.64
N PRO A 5 -33.60 -50.32 14.71
CA PRO A 5 -32.80 -49.36 13.98
C PRO A 5 -32.69 -48.04 14.75
N LEU A 6 -31.49 -47.45 14.77
CA LEU A 6 -31.27 -46.07 15.22
C LEU A 6 -31.42 -45.11 14.03
N PRO A 7 -32.10 -43.96 14.20
CA PRO A 7 -32.34 -43.02 13.12
C PRO A 7 -31.10 -42.16 12.83
N LEU A 8 -30.78 -42.01 11.55
CA LEU A 8 -29.86 -40.99 11.04
C LEU A 8 -30.45 -39.60 11.33
N PHE A 9 -29.80 -38.83 12.21
CA PHE A 9 -29.96 -37.38 12.26
C PHE A 9 -29.02 -36.75 11.22
N ALA A 10 -29.59 -36.22 10.13
CA ALA A 10 -28.85 -35.43 9.16
C ALA A 10 -28.66 -34.00 9.71
N LEU A 11 -27.43 -33.65 10.06
CA LEU A 11 -27.04 -32.26 10.35
C LEU A 11 -26.81 -31.53 9.02
N ALA A 12 -27.72 -30.64 8.64
CA ALA A 12 -27.49 -29.70 7.55
C ALA A 12 -26.67 -28.51 8.08
N ALA A 13 -25.37 -28.46 7.79
CA ALA A 13 -24.53 -27.32 8.09
C ALA A 13 -24.76 -26.21 7.04
N ALA A 14 -25.47 -25.15 7.43
CA ALA A 14 -25.58 -23.94 6.62
C ALA A 14 -24.25 -23.16 6.69
N LEU A 15 -23.45 -23.25 5.62
CA LEU A 15 -22.27 -22.41 5.43
C LEU A 15 -22.72 -21.00 5.05
N PHE A 16 -22.76 -20.09 6.02
CA PHE A 16 -22.81 -18.66 5.73
C PHE A 16 -21.44 -18.23 5.21
N VAL A 17 -21.33 -18.12 3.89
CA VAL A 17 -20.18 -17.47 3.24
C VAL A 17 -20.34 -15.96 3.47
N SER A 18 -19.78 -15.45 4.55
CA SER A 18 -19.59 -14.01 4.72
C SER A 18 -18.47 -13.58 3.79
N SER A 19 -18.84 -13.05 2.62
CA SER A 19 -17.89 -12.36 1.74
C SER A 19 -17.20 -11.25 2.54
N PRO A 20 -15.86 -11.18 2.56
CA PRO A 20 -15.17 -10.09 3.22
C PRO A 20 -15.52 -8.80 2.50
N VAL A 21 -15.96 -7.79 3.27
CA VAL A 21 -16.14 -6.42 2.80
C VAL A 21 -14.81 -5.94 2.24
N THR A 22 -14.73 -5.85 0.91
CA THR A 22 -13.63 -5.22 0.22
C THR A 22 -13.60 -3.77 0.68
N ALA A 23 -12.53 -3.36 1.37
CA ALA A 23 -12.31 -1.96 1.71
C ALA A 23 -12.28 -1.14 0.42
N GLN A 24 -13.40 -0.50 0.10
CA GLN A 24 -13.61 0.21 -1.15
C GLN A 24 -12.92 1.57 -1.02
N ALA A 25 -11.85 1.77 -1.80
CA ALA A 25 -11.18 3.06 -1.91
C ALA A 25 -12.16 4.15 -2.39
N PRO A 26 -11.98 5.43 -2.01
CA PRO A 26 -12.93 6.51 -2.31
C PRO A 26 -13.19 6.65 -3.81
N ALA A 27 -14.45 6.95 -4.14
CA ALA A 27 -15.01 6.92 -5.50
C ALA A 27 -14.33 7.86 -6.51
N ASP A 28 -13.63 8.89 -6.04
CA ASP A 28 -13.06 9.95 -6.89
C ASP A 28 -11.59 9.73 -7.29
N ALA A 29 -11.00 8.58 -6.94
CA ALA A 29 -9.60 8.28 -7.26
C ALA A 29 -9.46 7.63 -8.66
N VAL A 30 -8.63 8.24 -9.52
CA VAL A 30 -8.32 7.72 -10.85
C VAL A 30 -7.36 6.54 -10.73
N THR A 31 -7.51 5.51 -11.56
CA THR A 31 -6.55 4.40 -11.58
C THR A 31 -5.25 4.78 -12.26
N LEU A 32 -4.15 4.14 -11.86
CA LEU A 32 -2.81 4.43 -12.40
C LEU A 32 -2.67 4.13 -13.91
N ASP A 33 -3.56 3.31 -14.48
CA ASP A 33 -3.53 2.85 -15.87
C ASP A 33 -4.30 3.73 -16.86
N VAL A 34 -5.19 4.62 -16.40
CA VAL A 34 -6.01 5.48 -17.29
C VAL A 34 -5.17 6.53 -18.02
N ASP A 35 -4.05 6.93 -17.44
CA ASP A 35 -3.11 7.90 -18.02
C ASP A 35 -1.70 7.56 -17.51
N PRO A 36 -1.00 6.58 -18.10
CA PRO A 36 0.30 6.16 -17.59
C PRO A 36 1.31 7.32 -17.67
N PRO A 37 2.30 7.39 -16.75
CA PRO A 37 3.34 8.40 -16.84
C PRO A 37 4.01 8.45 -18.21
N GLY A 38 4.40 9.66 -18.64
CA GLY A 38 5.25 9.83 -19.82
C GLY A 38 6.66 9.29 -19.60
N ASN A 39 7.44 9.19 -20.68
CA ASN A 39 8.84 8.76 -20.63
C ASN A 39 9.82 9.91 -20.31
N GLU A 40 9.33 11.15 -20.27
CA GLU A 40 10.17 12.31 -19.96
C GLU A 40 10.53 12.30 -18.48
N LYS A 41 11.81 12.49 -18.17
CA LYS A 41 12.26 12.62 -16.78
C LYS A 41 12.03 14.04 -16.28
N THR A 42 11.34 14.17 -15.15
CA THR A 42 11.07 15.47 -14.55
C THR A 42 11.66 15.61 -13.15
N LYS A 43 11.90 16.86 -12.72
CA LYS A 43 12.32 17.14 -11.34
C LYS A 43 11.23 16.75 -10.35
N SER A 44 11.63 16.44 -9.12
CA SER A 44 10.69 16.22 -8.01
C SER A 44 9.68 17.36 -7.92
N PRO A 45 8.37 17.07 -7.77
CA PRO A 45 7.36 18.10 -7.69
C PRO A 45 7.55 18.98 -6.45
N SER A 46 7.23 20.25 -6.62
CA SER A 46 7.16 21.25 -5.56
C SER A 46 5.97 21.01 -4.62
N PHE A 47 5.96 21.73 -3.49
CA PHE A 47 4.82 21.73 -2.57
C PHE A 47 3.52 22.15 -3.26
N ASP A 48 3.56 23.21 -4.07
CA ASP A 48 2.40 23.74 -4.78
C ASP A 48 1.84 22.73 -5.79
N GLU A 49 2.71 22.02 -6.52
CA GLU A 49 2.31 20.93 -7.41
C GLU A 49 1.65 19.79 -6.62
N TRP A 50 2.22 19.39 -5.48
CA TRP A 50 1.62 18.35 -4.64
C TRP A 50 0.26 18.74 -4.06
N SER A 51 0.04 20.03 -3.77
CA SER A 51 -1.26 20.52 -3.28
C SER A 51 -2.40 20.35 -4.30
N LYS A 52 -2.04 20.27 -5.59
CA LYS A 52 -2.97 20.12 -6.73
C LYS A 52 -2.93 18.71 -7.32
N ALA A 53 -2.23 17.79 -6.68
CA ALA A 53 -1.99 16.46 -7.21
C ALA A 53 -3.28 15.66 -7.33
N THR A 54 -3.39 14.90 -8.41
CA THR A 54 -4.51 13.98 -8.62
C THR A 54 -4.39 12.82 -7.64
N LYS A 55 -5.46 12.57 -6.87
CA LYS A 55 -5.53 11.36 -6.04
C LYS A 55 -5.70 10.15 -6.95
N VAL A 56 -4.84 9.15 -6.76
CA VAL A 56 -4.84 7.94 -7.57
C VAL A 56 -5.09 6.70 -6.72
N ARG A 57 -5.63 5.66 -7.35
CA ARG A 57 -5.82 4.35 -6.76
C ARG A 57 -4.65 3.45 -7.14
N LEU A 58 -4.00 2.87 -6.12
CA LEU A 58 -2.97 1.85 -6.30
C LEU A 58 -3.55 0.62 -7.00
N THR A 59 -2.70 -0.15 -7.69
CA THR A 59 -3.11 -1.38 -8.37
C THR A 59 -3.68 -2.40 -7.37
N ARG A 60 -3.10 -2.47 -6.18
CA ARG A 60 -3.62 -3.25 -5.05
C ARG A 60 -3.28 -2.59 -3.72
N ALA A 61 -4.25 -2.56 -2.80
CA ALA A 61 -4.03 -2.12 -1.42
C ALA A 61 -4.61 -3.16 -0.46
N GLY A 62 -3.81 -3.59 0.51
CA GLY A 62 -4.22 -4.48 1.60
C GLY A 62 -4.70 -3.71 2.84
N PRO A 63 -5.18 -4.41 3.89
CA PRO A 63 -5.65 -3.78 5.12
C PRO A 63 -4.64 -2.85 5.80
N ALA A 64 -3.34 -3.18 5.76
CA ALA A 64 -2.29 -2.34 6.34
C ALA A 64 -2.15 -0.97 5.63
N ALA A 65 -2.60 -0.88 4.38
CA ALA A 65 -2.61 0.35 3.59
C ALA A 65 -3.91 1.16 3.73
N ALA A 66 -4.88 0.73 4.54
CA ALA A 66 -6.12 1.46 4.81
C ALA A 66 -5.92 2.95 5.20
N PRO A 67 -4.91 3.35 6.00
CA PRO A 67 -4.66 4.76 6.31
C PRO A 67 -3.94 5.55 5.21
N CYS A 68 -3.64 4.93 4.07
CA CYS A 68 -2.82 5.52 3.02
C CYS A 68 -3.65 6.13 1.90
N ALA A 69 -3.17 7.26 1.39
CA ALA A 69 -3.65 7.89 0.16
C ALA A 69 -2.49 8.05 -0.81
N ALA A 70 -2.75 7.77 -2.09
CA ALA A 70 -1.77 7.93 -3.16
C ALA A 70 -2.14 9.12 -4.05
N TYR A 71 -1.12 9.86 -4.48
CA TYR A 71 -1.24 11.05 -5.30
C TYR A 71 -0.22 11.00 -6.41
N ARG A 72 -0.57 11.52 -7.58
CA ARG A 72 0.31 11.57 -8.73
C ARG A 72 0.46 12.99 -9.26
N VAL A 73 1.70 13.33 -9.62
CA VAL A 73 2.05 14.50 -10.42
C VAL A 73 3.03 14.05 -11.50
N ARG A 74 2.60 14.08 -12.77
CA ARG A 74 3.40 13.55 -13.90
C ARG A 74 3.85 12.11 -13.63
N GLU A 75 5.16 11.84 -13.63
CA GLU A 75 5.71 10.51 -13.30
C GLU A 75 5.85 10.23 -11.79
N TRP A 76 5.67 11.23 -10.94
CA TRP A 76 5.93 11.10 -9.51
C TRP A 76 4.71 10.58 -8.76
N LEU A 77 4.95 9.55 -7.94
CA LEU A 77 3.99 9.03 -6.99
C LEU A 77 4.35 9.50 -5.59
N LYS A 78 3.35 9.94 -4.84
CA LYS A 78 3.40 10.15 -3.39
C LYS A 78 2.41 9.21 -2.73
N ILE A 79 2.88 8.42 -1.77
CA ILE A 79 2.02 7.62 -0.89
C ILE A 79 2.15 8.20 0.53
N ARG A 80 1.05 8.72 1.04
CA ARG A 80 0.96 9.33 2.37
C ARG A 80 0.10 8.48 3.27
N CYS A 81 0.64 8.00 4.37
CA CYS A 81 -0.03 7.14 5.33
C CYS A 81 -0.18 7.88 6.66
N LEU A 82 -1.39 8.33 6.97
CA LEU A 82 -1.67 9.10 8.18
C LEU A 82 -1.96 8.17 9.37
N GLY A 83 -1.43 8.46 10.55
CA GLY A 83 -1.71 7.65 11.74
C GLY A 83 -0.94 6.32 11.83
N THR A 84 -0.06 6.02 10.88
CA THR A 84 0.73 4.77 10.87
C THR A 84 1.90 4.77 11.86
N LYS A 85 2.26 5.90 12.48
CA LYS A 85 3.40 5.99 13.43
C LYS A 85 4.70 5.39 12.87
N PRO A 86 5.13 5.78 11.65
CA PRO A 86 6.33 5.23 11.05
C PRO A 86 7.55 5.64 11.89
N HIS A 87 8.34 4.65 12.26
CA HIS A 87 9.62 4.83 12.95
C HIS A 87 10.79 4.87 11.97
N ALA A 88 10.72 4.07 10.90
CA ALA A 88 11.74 4.03 9.87
C ALA A 88 11.12 3.67 8.51
N MET A 89 11.75 4.13 7.44
CA MET A 89 11.41 3.77 6.06
C MET A 89 12.69 3.45 5.31
N VAL A 90 12.65 2.41 4.47
CA VAL A 90 13.85 1.96 3.75
C VAL A 90 13.47 1.34 2.41
N VAL A 91 14.31 1.55 1.39
CA VAL A 91 14.27 0.76 0.16
C VAL A 91 14.98 -0.57 0.41
N LEU A 92 14.23 -1.67 0.44
CA LEU A 92 14.76 -3.02 0.64
C LEU A 92 15.32 -3.64 -0.65
N GLY A 93 14.83 -3.21 -1.81
CA GLY A 93 15.28 -3.72 -3.09
C GLY A 93 14.94 -2.77 -4.22
N GLY A 94 15.75 -2.82 -5.28
CA GLY A 94 15.67 -1.87 -6.38
C GLY A 94 16.63 -0.69 -6.23
N ASP A 95 16.38 0.35 -7.03
CA ASP A 95 17.15 1.60 -6.97
C ASP A 95 16.54 2.58 -5.95
N ALA A 96 17.38 3.09 -5.06
CA ALA A 96 17.02 4.09 -4.07
C ALA A 96 17.18 5.53 -4.58
N ALA A 97 17.71 5.73 -5.79
CA ALA A 97 17.79 7.04 -6.41
C ALA A 97 16.41 7.70 -6.50
N GLU A 98 16.37 9.00 -6.19
CA GLU A 98 15.16 9.84 -6.26
C GLU A 98 14.00 9.40 -5.34
N VAL A 99 14.25 8.45 -4.42
CA VAL A 99 13.30 8.11 -3.35
C VAL A 99 13.46 9.09 -2.20
N SER A 100 12.38 9.75 -1.83
CA SER A 100 12.33 10.66 -0.69
C SER A 100 11.38 10.13 0.38
N PHE A 101 11.84 10.15 1.63
CA PHE A 101 11.05 9.78 2.79
C PHE A 101 10.79 11.02 3.66
N TRP A 102 9.60 11.08 4.23
CA TRP A 102 9.25 12.07 5.24
C TRP A 102 8.48 11.39 6.37
N ILE A 103 8.98 11.57 7.58
CA ILE A 103 8.29 11.18 8.81
C ILE A 103 7.95 12.48 9.52
N ASP A 104 6.68 12.67 9.89
CA ASP A 104 6.28 13.87 10.63
C ASP A 104 7.01 13.91 11.98
N LYS A 105 7.39 15.11 12.43
CA LYS A 105 8.05 15.32 13.72
C LYS A 105 7.21 14.75 14.88
N ASP A 106 5.89 14.84 14.77
CA ASP A 106 5.00 13.99 15.54
C ASP A 106 4.69 12.75 14.71
N GLU A 107 5.44 11.66 14.94
CA GLU A 107 5.30 10.40 14.19
C GLU A 107 3.84 9.90 14.15
N ARG A 108 3.02 10.27 15.16
CA ARG A 108 1.58 9.96 15.21
C ARG A 108 0.79 10.51 14.03
N ARG A 109 1.30 11.55 13.37
CA ARG A 109 0.70 12.13 12.16
C ARG A 109 0.99 11.29 10.92
N GLY A 110 1.99 10.42 10.96
CA GLY A 110 2.29 9.47 9.90
C GLY A 110 3.55 9.81 9.11
N GLY A 111 3.59 9.34 7.88
CA GLY A 111 4.71 9.62 6.98
C GLY A 111 4.33 9.46 5.52
N GLU A 112 5.25 9.83 4.66
CA GLU A 112 5.09 9.74 3.22
C GLU A 112 6.37 9.28 2.54
N VAL A 113 6.18 8.61 1.42
CA VAL A 113 7.23 8.24 0.49
C VAL A 113 6.90 8.80 -0.88
N GLN A 114 7.92 9.30 -1.57
CA GLN A 114 7.81 9.88 -2.90
C GLN A 114 8.89 9.30 -3.81
N PHE A 115 8.52 8.94 -5.04
CA PHE A 115 9.46 8.44 -6.04
C PHE A 115 8.88 8.60 -7.46
N PRO A 116 9.73 8.69 -8.50
CA PRO A 116 9.27 8.60 -9.88
C PRO A 116 8.91 7.16 -10.25
N MET A 117 7.87 6.98 -11.06
CA MET A 117 7.52 5.71 -11.70
C MET A 117 7.95 5.78 -13.16
N ARG A 118 8.96 5.01 -13.54
CA ARG A 118 9.48 4.97 -14.92
C ARG A 118 9.58 3.53 -15.41
N LYS A 119 9.52 3.34 -16.73
CA LYS A 119 9.74 2.01 -17.31
C LYS A 119 11.10 1.44 -16.91
N GLY A 120 11.10 0.14 -16.60
CA GLY A 120 12.26 -0.57 -16.08
C GLY A 120 12.38 -0.52 -14.55
N ASP A 121 11.72 0.45 -13.88
CA ASP A 121 11.81 0.60 -12.44
C ASP A 121 11.21 -0.60 -11.70
N ARG A 122 11.86 -0.94 -10.58
CA ARG A 122 11.44 -1.96 -9.62
C ARG A 122 11.91 -1.52 -8.25
N ARG A 123 10.99 -1.36 -7.30
CA ARG A 123 11.30 -0.95 -5.93
C ARG A 123 10.48 -1.72 -4.92
N VAL A 124 11.11 -2.07 -3.80
CA VAL A 124 10.46 -2.60 -2.61
C VAL A 124 10.82 -1.68 -1.47
N ILE A 125 9.81 -1.08 -0.85
CA ILE A 125 9.96 -0.09 0.20
C ILE A 125 9.25 -0.64 1.45
N GLN A 126 9.94 -0.65 2.58
CA GLN A 126 9.39 -1.10 3.85
C GLN A 126 9.23 0.09 4.79
N ILE A 127 8.03 0.22 5.34
CA ILE A 127 7.73 1.10 6.45
C ILE A 127 7.70 0.25 7.73
N TRP A 128 8.46 0.69 8.72
CA TRP A 128 8.55 0.11 10.05
C TRP A 128 7.85 1.02 11.04
N THR A 129 7.21 0.42 12.04
CA THR A 129 6.66 1.11 13.20
C THR A 129 7.41 0.71 14.46
N GLY A 130 7.22 1.49 15.52
CA GLY A 130 7.79 1.22 16.83
C GLY A 130 6.81 0.48 17.73
N GLY A 131 7.32 -0.49 18.49
CA GLY A 131 6.62 -1.10 19.61
C GLY A 131 7.58 -1.38 20.76
N LEU A 132 7.04 -1.95 21.85
CA LEU A 132 7.84 -2.49 22.95
C LEU A 132 7.71 -4.01 22.95
N ASP A 133 8.80 -4.70 23.27
CA ASP A 133 8.76 -6.13 23.57
C ASP A 133 8.29 -6.40 25.01
N LYS A 134 8.29 -7.68 25.42
CA LYS A 134 7.87 -8.07 26.77
C LYS A 134 8.76 -7.51 27.88
N ALA A 135 10.01 -7.16 27.58
CA ALA A 135 10.94 -6.55 28.52
C ALA A 135 10.84 -5.02 28.54
N GLY A 136 9.94 -4.43 27.76
CA GLY A 136 9.80 -2.99 27.63
C GLY A 136 10.89 -2.35 26.76
N LEU A 137 11.66 -3.15 26.01
CA LEU A 137 12.66 -2.64 25.08
C LEU A 137 12.03 -2.31 23.73
N PHE A 138 12.55 -1.27 23.09
CA PHE A 138 12.10 -0.87 21.76
C PHE A 138 12.31 -2.00 20.75
N LYS A 139 11.28 -2.26 19.94
CA LYS A 139 11.32 -3.23 18.85
C LYS A 139 10.71 -2.61 17.60
N ALA A 140 11.47 -2.62 16.50
CA ALA A 140 10.95 -2.28 15.19
C ALA A 140 10.01 -3.40 14.68
N ILE A 141 8.85 -3.00 14.16
CA ILE A 141 7.80 -3.90 13.68
C ILE A 141 7.55 -3.58 12.20
N PRO A 142 7.67 -4.54 11.26
CA PRO A 142 7.28 -4.31 9.88
C PRO A 142 5.79 -3.97 9.82
N SER A 143 5.44 -2.87 9.15
CA SER A 143 4.05 -2.39 9.15
C SER A 143 3.40 -2.33 7.77
N LEU A 144 4.16 -1.93 6.74
CA LEU A 144 3.62 -1.79 5.39
C LEU A 144 4.76 -1.97 4.38
N VAL A 145 4.52 -2.79 3.36
CA VAL A 145 5.41 -2.94 2.21
C VAL A 145 4.76 -2.29 1.01
N ILE A 146 5.47 -1.37 0.37
CA ILE A 146 5.10 -0.78 -0.90
C ILE A 146 5.99 -1.42 -1.97
N GLN A 147 5.38 -1.98 -3.00
CA GLN A 147 6.10 -2.50 -4.16
C GLN A 147 5.66 -1.73 -5.38
N GLU A 148 6.64 -1.24 -6.14
CA GLU A 148 6.43 -0.66 -7.45
C GLU A 148 7.24 -1.45 -8.46
N HIS A 149 6.64 -1.72 -9.61
CA HIS A 149 7.39 -2.17 -10.78
C HIS A 149 6.70 -1.72 -12.06
N TRP A 150 7.51 -1.37 -13.05
CA TRP A 150 7.05 -1.11 -14.40
C TRP A 150 7.89 -1.88 -15.41
N LEU A 151 7.37 -3.00 -15.87
CA LEU A 151 8.05 -3.80 -16.90
C LEU A 151 7.95 -3.11 -18.26
N GLU A 152 8.99 -3.25 -19.09
CA GLU A 152 9.14 -2.55 -20.38
C GLU A 152 7.95 -2.77 -21.34
N ASP A 153 7.39 -3.98 -21.31
CA ASP A 153 6.27 -4.46 -22.14
C ASP A 153 4.90 -4.05 -21.59
N ARG A 154 4.84 -3.37 -20.44
CA ARG A 154 3.59 -2.95 -19.80
C ARG A 154 3.29 -1.48 -20.10
N ALA A 155 2.01 -1.21 -20.35
CA ALA A 155 1.54 0.14 -20.63
C ALA A 155 1.57 1.07 -19.40
N ALA A 156 1.47 0.51 -18.19
CA ALA A 156 1.38 1.25 -16.94
C ALA A 156 2.16 0.54 -15.81
N PRO A 157 2.61 1.28 -14.77
CA PRO A 157 3.24 0.70 -13.60
C PRO A 157 2.24 -0.11 -12.77
N THR A 158 2.76 -1.08 -12.03
CA THR A 158 2.03 -1.79 -10.98
C THR A 158 2.54 -1.33 -9.64
N VAL A 159 1.63 -0.85 -8.79
CA VAL A 159 1.96 -0.42 -7.43
C VAL A 159 1.06 -1.13 -6.43
N THR A 160 1.66 -1.82 -5.47
CA THR A 160 0.96 -2.50 -4.39
C THR A 160 1.40 -1.96 -3.03
N ALA A 161 0.50 -1.99 -2.06
CA ALA A 161 0.77 -1.64 -0.67
C ALA A 161 0.10 -2.67 0.25
N MET A 162 0.87 -3.45 1.01
CA MET A 162 0.37 -4.58 1.81
C MET A 162 1.02 -4.70 3.19
#